data_AF-A0A1A9AMW9-F1
#
_entry.id   AF-A0A1A9AMW9-F1
#
_cell.length_a   1.000
_cell.length_b   1.000
_cell.length_c   1.000
_cell.angle_alpha   90.00
_cell.angle_beta   90.00
_cell.angle_gamma   90.00
#
_symmetry.space_group_name_H-M   'P 1'
#
loop_
_entity.id
_entity.type
_entity.pdbx_description
1 polymer ?
#
loop_
_entity_poly.entity_id
_entity_poly.type
_entity_poly.pdbx_seq_one_letter_code
_entity_poly.pdbx_strand_id
1 'polypeptide(L)'
;MEEGHNKYIYNSFNEYISNHGTFKNIQGEIGTYDESFPYNVRIEETDYKQSIINDCLRLKLYLLKFATKEACEKMNCCAYINYLLNYYIRNYYKSQKSIIKNYTSYMNDDSNHDIKELCGSKINDIDDNRYEKIYNI
;
A
#
# COMPACT_ATOMS: atom_id res chain seq x y z
N MET A 1 3.80 24.67 23.05
CA MET A 1 3.73 23.23 23.33
C MET A 1 2.36 22.77 22.91
N GLU A 2 2.30 22.02 21.81
CA GLU A 2 1.21 21.08 21.51
C GLU A 2 1.79 20.10 20.49
N GLU A 3 2.63 19.19 21.00
CA GLU A 3 3.05 17.98 20.30
C GLU A 3 1.85 17.03 20.26
N GLY A 4 0.95 17.29 19.32
CA GLY A 4 -0.05 16.32 18.89
C GLY A 4 0.52 15.45 17.78
N HIS A 5 1.65 14.76 18.02
CA HIS A 5 2.22 13.82 17.07
C HIS A 5 1.30 12.61 16.94
N ASN A 6 0.40 12.70 15.97
CA ASN A 6 -0.49 11.64 15.55
C ASN A 6 0.39 10.44 15.16
N LYS A 7 0.34 9.36 15.95
CA LYS A 7 1.03 8.07 15.76
C LYS A 7 0.80 7.39 14.38
N TYR A 8 0.03 8.04 13.51
CA TYR A 8 -0.52 7.54 12.26
C TYR A 8 -0.22 8.47 11.07
N ILE A 9 0.40 9.63 11.31
CA ILE A 9 0.98 10.49 10.28
C ILE A 9 2.42 10.02 10.07
N TYR A 10 2.86 9.98 8.82
CA TYR A 10 4.26 9.88 8.45
C TYR A 10 5.17 10.67 9.41
N ASN A 11 6.19 10.02 9.97
CA ASN A 11 6.97 10.64 11.03
C ASN A 11 7.96 11.69 10.51
N SER A 12 8.25 11.74 9.19
CA SER A 12 9.02 12.85 8.57
C SER A 12 8.84 13.02 7.05
N PHE A 13 9.11 14.24 6.53
CA PHE A 13 9.14 14.54 5.08
C PHE A 13 10.16 13.68 4.30
N ASN A 14 11.29 13.34 4.95
CA ASN A 14 12.33 12.50 4.36
C ASN A 14 11.84 11.05 4.12
N GLU A 15 11.07 10.48 5.04
CA GLU A 15 10.43 9.18 4.85
C GLU A 15 9.47 9.22 3.66
N TYR A 16 8.65 10.28 3.54
CA TYR A 16 7.74 10.41 2.41
C TYR A 16 8.47 10.46 1.07
N ILE A 17 9.44 11.36 0.90
CA ILE A 17 10.17 11.51 -0.37
C ILE A 17 10.91 10.22 -0.75
N SER A 18 11.52 9.55 0.23
CA SER A 18 12.20 8.27 -0.01
C SER A 18 11.21 7.20 -0.50
N ASN A 19 10.11 7.00 0.23
CA ASN A 19 9.11 6.00 -0.12
C ASN A 19 8.42 6.31 -1.45
N HIS A 20 8.03 7.57 -1.66
CA HIS A 20 7.42 8.03 -2.90
C HIS A 20 8.35 7.89 -4.09
N GLY A 21 9.63 8.25 -3.94
CA GLY A 21 10.64 8.06 -4.96
C GLY A 21 10.81 6.58 -5.33
N THR A 22 10.96 5.70 -4.34
CA THR A 22 11.05 4.25 -4.56
C THR A 22 9.81 3.70 -5.26
N PHE A 23 8.62 4.06 -4.78
CA PHE A 23 7.36 3.57 -5.36
C PHE A 23 7.16 4.08 -6.80
N LYS A 24 7.47 5.34 -7.08
CA LYS A 24 7.37 5.92 -8.42
C LYS A 24 8.34 5.28 -9.41
N ASN A 25 9.56 4.94 -8.99
CA ASN A 25 10.53 4.27 -9.86
C ASN A 25 10.03 2.88 -10.31
N ILE A 26 9.32 2.17 -9.42
CA ILE A 26 8.71 0.87 -9.72
C ILE A 26 7.56 0.98 -10.72
N GLN A 27 6.92 2.15 -10.86
CA GLN A 27 5.81 2.35 -11.79
C GLN A 27 6.18 2.05 -13.26
N GLY A 28 7.45 2.23 -13.64
CA GLY A 28 7.94 1.87 -14.97
C GLY A 28 8.21 0.38 -15.16
N GLU A 29 8.32 -0.41 -14.09
CA GLU A 29 8.78 -1.81 -14.12
C GLU A 29 7.63 -2.82 -14.27
N ILE A 30 6.38 -2.49 -13.92
CA ILE A 30 5.28 -3.48 -13.77
C ILE A 30 4.81 -4.12 -15.08
N GLY A 31 5.01 -3.45 -16.22
CA GLY A 31 4.52 -3.93 -17.52
C GLY A 31 5.03 -5.34 -17.89
N THR A 32 6.07 -5.84 -17.23
CA THR A 32 6.65 -7.17 -17.42
C THR A 32 6.26 -8.21 -16.35
N TYR A 33 5.47 -7.85 -15.33
CA TYR A 33 5.23 -8.70 -14.14
C TYR A 33 3.81 -9.23 -14.00
N ASP A 34 2.91 -9.00 -14.94
CA ASP A 34 1.52 -9.48 -14.86
C ASP A 34 1.44 -11.02 -14.69
N GLU A 35 2.37 -11.76 -15.31
CA GLU A 35 2.49 -13.23 -15.17
C GLU A 35 2.86 -13.69 -13.76
N SER A 36 3.38 -12.79 -12.91
CA SER A 36 3.76 -13.09 -11.52
C SER A 36 2.62 -12.93 -10.51
N PHE A 37 1.42 -12.56 -10.98
CA PHE A 37 0.25 -12.44 -10.13
C PHE A 37 -0.23 -13.84 -9.66
N PRO A 38 -0.42 -14.08 -8.35
CA PRO A 38 -0.83 -15.38 -7.86
C PRO A 38 -2.22 -15.79 -8.37
N TYR A 39 -2.31 -16.96 -9.00
CA TYR A 39 -3.56 -17.47 -9.59
C TYR A 39 -4.68 -17.71 -8.57
N ASN A 40 -4.29 -18.04 -7.33
CA ASN A 40 -5.19 -18.29 -6.21
C ASN A 40 -5.79 -17.01 -5.61
N VAL A 41 -5.18 -15.84 -5.84
CA VAL A 41 -5.72 -14.56 -5.37
C VAL A 41 -6.87 -14.13 -6.26
N ARG A 42 -8.07 -14.09 -5.68
CA ARG A 42 -9.28 -13.60 -6.37
C ARG A 42 -9.46 -12.11 -6.09
N ILE A 43 -9.42 -11.33 -7.16
CA ILE A 43 -9.81 -9.91 -7.14
C ILE A 43 -11.28 -9.81 -7.52
N GLU A 44 -12.06 -9.06 -6.73
CA GLU A 44 -13.47 -8.78 -7.03
C GLU A 44 -13.62 -8.21 -8.45
N GLU A 45 -14.64 -8.68 -9.18
CA GLU A 45 -14.90 -8.23 -10.55
C GLU A 45 -15.46 -6.79 -10.53
N THR A 46 -14.65 -5.86 -11.03
CA THR A 46 -14.93 -4.42 -11.08
C THR A 46 -14.29 -3.81 -12.31
N ASP A 47 -14.77 -2.64 -12.74
CA ASP A 47 -14.14 -1.85 -13.82
C ASP A 47 -12.66 -1.52 -13.53
N TYR A 48 -12.24 -1.63 -12.27
CA TYR A 48 -10.90 -1.30 -11.79
C TYR A 48 -9.99 -2.52 -11.62
N LYS A 49 -10.45 -3.72 -12.00
CA LYS A 49 -9.74 -4.99 -11.75
C LYS A 49 -8.27 -4.95 -12.18
N GLN A 50 -7.98 -4.53 -13.41
CA GLN A 50 -6.60 -4.47 -13.89
C GLN A 50 -5.76 -3.44 -13.13
N SER A 51 -6.34 -2.29 -12.77
CA SER A 51 -5.64 -1.28 -11.96
C SER A 51 -5.32 -1.82 -10.56
N ILE A 52 -6.25 -2.55 -9.95
CA ILE A 52 -6.06 -3.21 -8.65
C ILE A 52 -4.94 -4.26 -8.73
N ILE A 53 -4.91 -5.07 -9.79
CA ILE A 53 -3.84 -6.05 -10.06
C ILE A 53 -2.48 -5.34 -10.15
N ASN A 54 -2.40 -4.27 -10.94
CA ASN A 54 -1.18 -3.48 -11.10
C ASN A 54 -0.72 -2.86 -9.77
N ASP A 55 -1.65 -2.39 -8.94
CA ASP A 55 -1.35 -1.84 -7.61
C ASP A 55 -0.82 -2.93 -6.65
N CYS A 56 -1.38 -4.14 -6.70
CA CYS A 56 -0.87 -5.29 -5.94
C CYS A 56 0.57 -5.65 -6.34
N LEU A 57 0.86 -5.70 -7.64
CA LEU A 57 2.21 -5.99 -8.15
C LEU A 57 3.21 -4.90 -7.73
N ARG A 58 2.81 -3.63 -7.85
CA ARG A 58 3.59 -2.47 -7.35
C ARG A 58 3.92 -2.60 -5.88
N LEU A 59 2.91 -2.90 -5.07
CA LEU A 59 3.04 -3.06 -3.63
C LEU A 59 4.05 -4.15 -3.30
N LYS A 60 3.99 -5.30 -3.98
CA LYS A 60 4.94 -6.39 -3.78
C LYS A 60 6.37 -5.96 -4.13
N LEU A 61 6.57 -5.40 -5.32
CA LEU A 61 7.90 -4.92 -5.75
C LEU A 61 8.47 -3.87 -4.80
N TYR A 62 7.63 -2.95 -4.30
CA TYR A 62 8.05 -1.94 -3.35
C TYR A 62 8.48 -2.53 -2.01
N LEU A 63 7.70 -3.46 -1.46
CA LEU A 63 8.03 -4.10 -0.18
C LEU A 63 9.31 -4.93 -0.27
N LEU A 64 9.53 -5.61 -1.40
CA LEU A 64 10.75 -6.37 -1.65
C LEU A 64 12.02 -5.49 -1.69
N LYS A 65 11.92 -4.18 -1.98
CA LYS A 65 13.08 -3.27 -1.92
C LYS A 65 13.61 -3.06 -0.50
N PHE A 66 12.79 -3.22 0.52
CA PHE A 66 13.24 -3.06 1.91
C PHE A 66 14.00 -4.28 2.42
N ALA A 67 13.82 -5.46 1.80
CA ALA A 67 14.46 -6.74 2.10
C ALA A 67 14.26 -7.29 3.52
N THR A 68 14.13 -6.45 4.55
CA THR A 68 13.91 -6.82 5.95
C THR A 68 12.83 -5.96 6.60
N LYS A 69 12.24 -6.51 7.67
CA LYS A 69 11.26 -5.80 8.49
C LYS A 69 11.83 -4.55 9.14
N GLU A 70 13.06 -4.62 9.65
CA GLU A 70 13.75 -3.50 10.29
C GLU A 70 13.96 -2.32 9.32
N ALA A 71 14.36 -2.62 8.07
CA ALA A 71 14.52 -1.59 7.04
C ALA A 71 13.18 -0.94 6.67
N CYS A 72 12.11 -1.74 6.56
CA CYS A 72 10.76 -1.21 6.33
C CYS A 72 10.28 -0.35 7.50
N GLU A 73 10.43 -0.82 8.74
CA GLU A 73 10.00 -0.11 9.95
C GLU A 73 10.74 1.22 10.12
N LYS A 74 12.06 1.25 9.87
CA LYS A 74 12.86 2.48 9.90
C LYS A 74 12.33 3.56 8.95
N MET A 75 11.75 3.15 7.82
CA MET A 75 11.20 4.05 6.80
C MET A 75 9.66 4.18 6.86
N ASN A 76 9.01 3.60 7.87
CA ASN A 76 7.55 3.54 7.99
C ASN A 76 6.85 3.02 6.70
N CYS A 77 7.44 2.03 6.04
CA CYS A 77 7.02 1.60 4.70
C CYS A 77 5.58 1.07 4.66
N CYS A 78 5.14 0.34 5.70
CA CYS A 78 3.76 -0.15 5.79
C CYS A 78 2.74 0.98 5.94
N ALA A 79 3.07 2.03 6.70
CA ALA A 79 2.20 3.20 6.84
C ALA A 79 2.09 3.92 5.49
N TYR A 80 3.19 4.00 4.74
CA TYR A 80 3.20 4.57 3.40
C TYR A 80 2.26 3.85 2.45
N ILE A 81 2.33 2.53 2.39
CA ILE A 81 1.44 1.74 1.53
C ILE A 81 -0.01 1.89 1.99
N ASN A 82 -0.28 1.81 3.29
CA ASN A 82 -1.65 1.87 3.77
C ASN A 82 -2.32 3.20 3.38
N TYR A 83 -1.60 4.31 3.53
CA TYR A 83 -2.03 5.61 3.02
C TYR A 83 -2.26 5.59 1.51
N LEU A 84 -1.31 5.07 0.73
CA LEU A 84 -1.36 5.12 -0.73
C LEU A 84 -2.55 4.31 -1.29
N LEU A 85 -2.83 3.14 -0.72
CA LEU A 85 -3.99 2.35 -1.11
C LEU A 85 -5.30 3.07 -0.76
N ASN A 86 -5.38 3.68 0.42
CA ASN A 86 -6.53 4.48 0.82
C ASN A 86 -6.71 5.73 -0.04
N TYR A 87 -5.62 6.35 -0.52
CA TYR A 87 -5.62 7.41 -1.52
C TYR A 87 -6.30 6.94 -2.80
N TYR A 88 -5.87 5.80 -3.34
CA TYR A 88 -6.34 5.30 -4.61
C TYR A 88 -7.81 4.92 -4.56
N ILE A 89 -8.24 4.27 -3.49
CA ILE A 89 -9.64 3.94 -3.26
C ILE A 89 -10.52 5.20 -3.33
N ARG A 90 -10.12 6.28 -2.66
CA ARG A 90 -10.91 7.50 -2.57
C ARG A 90 -10.91 8.32 -3.85
N ASN A 91 -9.76 8.40 -4.53
CA ASN A 91 -9.58 9.33 -5.65
C ASN A 91 -9.73 8.68 -7.04
N TYR A 92 -9.42 7.39 -7.18
CA TYR A 92 -9.43 6.70 -8.48
C TYR A 92 -10.48 5.60 -8.57
N TYR A 93 -10.95 5.06 -7.43
CA TYR A 93 -11.89 3.94 -7.41
C TYR A 93 -13.26 4.30 -6.83
N LYS A 94 -13.73 5.54 -7.06
CA LYS A 94 -15.05 6.04 -6.64
C LYS A 94 -15.36 5.79 -5.16
N SER A 95 -14.34 5.81 -4.30
CA SER A 95 -14.47 5.53 -2.86
C SER A 95 -15.07 4.16 -2.53
N GLN A 96 -14.89 3.15 -3.41
CA GLN A 96 -15.33 1.78 -3.15
C GLN A 96 -14.43 1.10 -2.10
N LYS A 97 -14.74 1.33 -0.82
CA LYS A 97 -14.00 0.80 0.33
C LYS A 97 -13.83 -0.73 0.33
N SER A 98 -14.72 -1.47 -0.34
CA SER A 98 -14.58 -2.92 -0.52
C SER A 98 -13.27 -3.32 -1.21
N ILE A 99 -12.69 -2.45 -2.05
CA ILE A 99 -11.43 -2.71 -2.76
C ILE A 99 -10.26 -2.98 -1.80
N ILE A 100 -10.29 -2.48 -0.57
CA ILE A 100 -9.25 -2.80 0.43
C ILE A 100 -9.15 -4.31 0.69
N LYS A 101 -10.25 -5.06 0.51
CA LYS A 101 -10.27 -6.52 0.65
C LYS A 101 -9.42 -7.21 -0.40
N ASN A 102 -9.35 -6.65 -1.61
CA ASN A 102 -8.51 -7.17 -2.69
C ASN A 102 -7.02 -7.05 -2.31
N TYR A 103 -6.60 -5.90 -1.78
CA TYR A 103 -5.21 -5.70 -1.34
C TYR A 103 -4.85 -6.57 -0.14
N THR A 104 -5.73 -6.64 0.85
CA THR A 104 -5.51 -7.49 2.03
C THR A 104 -5.52 -8.97 1.69
N SER A 105 -6.39 -9.42 0.77
CA SER A 105 -6.38 -10.80 0.27
C SER A 105 -5.08 -11.12 -0.47
N TYR A 106 -4.63 -10.23 -1.35
CA TYR A 106 -3.37 -10.41 -2.09
C TYR A 106 -2.17 -10.52 -1.13
N MET A 107 -2.07 -9.61 -0.15
CA MET A 107 -0.96 -9.61 0.79
C MET A 107 -0.96 -10.79 1.74
N ASN A 108 -2.13 -11.29 2.13
CA ASN A 108 -2.24 -12.41 3.07
C ASN A 108 -2.21 -13.77 2.39
N ASP A 109 -2.08 -13.82 1.07
CA ASP A 109 -1.90 -15.07 0.34
C ASP A 109 -0.59 -15.77 0.73
N ASP A 110 -0.61 -17.10 0.75
CA ASP A 110 0.55 -17.90 1.15
C ASP A 110 1.71 -17.76 0.16
N SER A 111 1.46 -17.45 -1.12
CA SER A 111 2.51 -17.17 -2.09
C SER A 111 3.24 -15.83 -1.85
N ASN A 112 2.73 -15.03 -0.93
CA ASN A 112 3.22 -13.68 -0.62
C ASN A 112 3.75 -13.59 0.83
N HIS A 113 4.29 -14.69 1.34
CA HIS A 113 4.81 -14.82 2.71
C HIS A 113 5.70 -13.64 3.14
N ASP A 114 6.68 -13.25 2.31
CA ASP A 114 7.60 -12.16 2.64
C ASP A 114 6.88 -10.83 2.92
N ILE A 115 5.94 -10.45 2.04
CA ILE A 115 5.21 -9.18 2.18
C ILE A 115 4.09 -9.25 3.22
N LYS A 116 3.56 -10.46 3.46
CA LYS A 116 2.59 -10.77 4.53
C LYS A 116 3.21 -10.50 5.89
N GLU A 117 4.42 -11.01 6.14
CA GLU A 117 5.13 -10.81 7.40
C GLU A 117 5.55 -9.36 7.62
N LEU A 118 5.90 -8.65 6.54
CA LEU A 118 6.28 -7.24 6.60
C LEU A 118 5.09 -6.35 6.98
N CYS A 119 4.01 -6.38 6.19
CA CYS A 119 2.94 -5.38 6.27
C CYS A 119 1.51 -5.92 6.24
N GLY A 120 1.30 -7.24 6.15
CA GLY A 120 -0.04 -7.83 5.96
C GLY A 120 -1.08 -7.40 7.00
N SER A 121 -0.68 -7.31 8.27
CA SER A 121 -1.55 -6.85 9.38
C SER A 121 -1.73 -5.33 9.47
N LYS A 122 -1.00 -4.56 8.65
CA LYS A 122 -0.97 -3.09 8.69
C LYS A 122 -1.83 -2.43 7.62
N ILE A 123 -2.34 -3.20 6.66
CA ILE A 123 -3.23 -2.69 5.61
C ILE A 123 -4.68 -2.78 6.07
N ASN A 124 -5.37 -1.64 6.09
CA ASN A 124 -6.77 -1.53 6.49
C ASN A 124 -7.43 -0.31 5.85
N ASP A 125 -8.77 -0.28 5.89
CA ASP A 125 -9.51 0.93 5.56
C ASP A 125 -9.31 1.94 6.69
N ILE A 126 -8.74 3.09 6.35
CA ILE A 126 -8.61 4.22 7.27
C ILE A 126 -9.96 4.92 7.30
N ASP A 127 -10.54 5.19 8.48
CA ASP A 127 -11.81 5.91 8.57
C ASP A 127 -11.69 7.34 8.02
N ASP A 128 -12.82 7.90 7.58
CA ASP A 128 -12.83 9.17 6.82
C ASP A 128 -12.30 10.34 7.66
N ASN A 129 -12.64 10.41 8.94
CA ASN A 129 -12.13 11.43 9.85
C ASN A 129 -10.59 11.37 9.99
N ARG A 130 -10.02 10.16 10.05
CA ARG A 130 -8.57 9.98 10.09
C ARG A 130 -7.93 10.31 8.75
N TYR A 131 -8.56 9.91 7.65
CA TYR A 131 -8.08 10.23 6.31
C TYR A 131 -8.02 11.75 6.10
N GLU A 132 -9.09 12.48 6.40
CA GLU A 132 -9.14 13.94 6.27
C GLU A 132 -8.00 14.63 7.04
N LYS A 133 -7.68 14.16 8.26
CA LYS A 133 -6.57 14.71 9.05
C LYS A 133 -5.19 14.48 8.42
N ILE A 134 -5.02 13.42 7.64
CA ILE A 134 -3.75 13.11 6.98
C ILE A 134 -3.59 13.92 5.69
N TYR A 135 -4.69 14.21 4.99
CA TYR A 135 -4.67 14.87 3.67
C TYR A 135 -4.93 16.38 3.69
N ASN A 136 -5.50 16.92 4.77
CA ASN A 136 -5.70 18.37 4.94
C ASN A 136 -4.54 19.05 5.68
N ILE A 137 -3.32 18.49 5.60
CA ILE A 137 -2.08 19.10 6.11
C ILE A 137 -1.43 19.93 5.00
#